data_AF-A0A9W5TUN0-F1
#
_entry.id   AF-A0A9W5TUN0-F1
#
_cell.length_a   1.000
_cell.length_b   1.000
_cell.length_c   1.000
_cell.angle_alpha   90.00
_cell.angle_beta   90.00
_cell.angle_gamma   90.00
#
_symmetry.space_group_name_H-M   'P 1'
#
loop_
_entity.id
_entity.type
_entity.pdbx_description
1 polymer ?
#
loop_
_entity_poly.entity_id
_entity_poly.type
_entity_poly.pdbx_seq_one_letter_code
_entity_poly.pdbx_strand_id
1 'polypeptide(L)'
;MLWKVIIPTQIQTSQNSTNFGPELFPNMLAIVIILVSGLSFIGTFIKKDAEVTKTTGEPGKILASILVFAITIVYAYIIDIIHFIPASIICMFLIMWILSVRKWYLYLVMLGLIFLVKFIFEDIMYINLP
;
A
#
# COMPACT_ATOMS: atom_id res chain seq x y z
N MET A 1 27.74 -40.39 17.32
CA MET A 1 27.17 -39.23 18.03
C MET A 1 27.80 -37.90 17.54
N LEU A 2 27.82 -37.65 16.23
CA LEU A 2 28.47 -36.44 15.65
C LEU A 2 27.55 -35.59 14.77
N TRP A 3 26.33 -36.07 14.48
CA TRP A 3 25.39 -35.36 13.59
C TRP A 3 24.49 -34.33 14.31
N LYS A 4 24.43 -34.36 15.65
CA LYS A 4 23.63 -33.39 16.43
C LYS A 4 24.29 -32.01 16.61
N VAL A 5 25.53 -31.82 16.12
CA VAL A 5 26.32 -30.60 16.37
C VAL A 5 26.24 -29.57 15.22
N ILE A 6 25.71 -29.95 14.05
CA ILE A 6 25.78 -29.11 12.82
C ILE A 6 24.49 -28.32 12.55
N ILE A 7 23.41 -28.56 13.30
CA ILE A 7 22.21 -27.73 13.17
C ILE A 7 22.35 -26.57 14.15
N PRO A 8 22.44 -25.30 13.69
CA PRO A 8 22.43 -24.17 14.60
C PRO A 8 21.13 -24.26 15.39
N THR A 9 21.26 -24.43 16.71
CA THR A 9 20.17 -24.31 17.65
C THR A 9 19.43 -23.03 17.33
N GLN A 10 18.12 -23.15 17.12
CA GLN A 10 17.22 -22.03 16.90
C GLN A 10 17.69 -20.84 17.71
N ILE A 11 17.95 -19.73 17.02
CA ILE A 11 18.07 -18.42 17.64
C ILE A 11 16.81 -18.29 18.47
N GLN A 12 16.95 -18.45 19.79
CA GLN A 12 15.86 -18.21 20.71
C GLN A 12 15.58 -16.73 20.60
N THR A 13 14.65 -16.36 19.72
CA THR A 13 14.02 -15.06 19.73
C THR A 13 13.42 -14.93 21.11
N SER A 14 14.08 -14.16 21.97
CA SER A 14 13.65 -13.87 23.33
C SER A 14 12.21 -13.40 23.26
N GLN A 15 11.27 -14.27 23.64
CA GLN A 15 9.82 -14.01 23.67
C GLN A 15 9.43 -12.93 24.70
N ASN A 16 10.41 -12.21 25.25
CA ASN A 16 10.23 -11.26 26.32
C ASN A 16 10.92 -9.91 26.06
N SER A 17 10.98 -9.54 24.79
CA SER A 17 11.15 -8.15 24.42
C SER A 17 9.95 -7.74 23.60
N THR A 18 9.33 -6.64 24.01
CA THR A 18 8.33 -5.81 23.31
C THR A 18 8.89 -5.27 21.98
N ASN A 19 9.55 -6.13 21.22
CA ASN A 19 10.29 -5.84 20.02
C ASN A 19 9.47 -6.35 18.85
N PHE A 20 9.05 -5.37 18.08
CA PHE A 20 8.33 -5.47 16.84
C PHE A 20 9.07 -6.45 15.91
N GLY A 21 8.52 -7.66 15.73
CA GLY A 21 9.15 -8.74 14.97
C GLY A 21 8.81 -8.70 13.48
N PRO A 22 9.53 -9.47 12.63
CA PRO A 22 9.29 -9.56 11.19
C PRO A 22 7.85 -9.99 10.81
N GLU A 23 7.13 -10.59 11.74
CA GLU A 23 5.75 -11.06 11.57
C GLU A 23 4.71 -9.93 11.62
N LEU A 24 5.08 -8.74 12.11
CA LEU A 24 4.14 -7.63 12.26
C LEU A 24 3.65 -7.08 10.92
N PHE A 25 4.54 -6.93 9.95
CA PHE A 25 4.16 -6.45 8.62
C PHE A 25 3.18 -7.41 7.92
N PRO A 26 3.47 -8.73 7.80
CA PRO A 26 2.51 -9.70 7.28
C PRO A 26 1.17 -9.70 8.03
N ASN A 27 1.18 -9.64 9.36
CA ASN A 27 -0.05 -9.66 10.16
C ASN A 27 -0.90 -8.41 9.96
N MET A 28 -0.29 -7.22 9.93
CA MET A 28 -1.01 -5.96 9.69
C MET A 28 -1.58 -5.91 8.27
N LEU A 29 -0.82 -6.37 7.28
CA LEU A 29 -1.29 -6.49 5.90
C LEU A 29 -2.48 -7.46 5.80
N ALA A 30 -2.44 -8.59 6.49
CA ALA A 30 -3.56 -9.54 6.54
C ALA A 30 -4.83 -8.89 7.14
N ILE A 31 -4.69 -8.11 8.21
CA ILE A 31 -5.81 -7.37 8.81
C ILE A 31 -6.42 -6.38 7.81
N VAL A 32 -5.59 -5.59 7.12
CA VAL A 32 -6.05 -4.63 6.11
C VAL A 32 -6.78 -5.35 4.97
N ILE A 33 -6.25 -6.46 4.47
CA ILE A 33 -6.90 -7.26 3.42
C ILE A 33 -8.26 -7.77 3.87
N ILE A 34 -8.36 -8.31 5.10
CA ILE A 34 -9.62 -8.80 5.66
C ILE A 34 -10.64 -7.66 5.75
N LEU A 35 -10.24 -6.49 6.25
CA LEU A 35 -11.11 -5.32 6.34
C LEU A 35 -11.59 -4.84 4.97
N VAL A 36 -10.69 -4.68 4.00
CA VAL A 36 -11.03 -4.23 2.63
C VAL A 36 -11.93 -5.25 1.93
N SER A 37 -11.65 -6.54 2.09
CA SER A 37 -12.45 -7.62 1.51
C SER A 37 -13.84 -7.67 2.15
N GLY A 38 -13.92 -7.54 3.47
CA GLY A 38 -15.19 -7.49 4.20
C GLY A 38 -16.06 -6.28 3.80
N LEU A 39 -15.46 -5.09 3.72
CA LEU A 39 -16.13 -3.88 3.23
C LEU A 39 -16.63 -4.04 1.79
N SER A 40 -15.80 -4.61 0.91
CA SER A 40 -16.18 -4.86 -0.49
C SER A 40 -17.30 -5.88 -0.60
N PHE A 41 -17.26 -6.93 0.22
CA PHE A 41 -18.30 -7.95 0.28
C PHE A 41 -19.64 -7.36 0.73
N ILE A 42 -19.65 -6.61 1.84
CA ILE A 42 -20.85 -5.91 2.34
C ILE A 42 -21.36 -4.90 1.30
N GLY A 43 -20.46 -4.13 0.68
CA GLY A 43 -20.78 -3.18 -0.37
C GLY A 43 -21.45 -3.83 -1.59
N THR A 44 -21.10 -5.08 -1.89
CA THR A 44 -21.71 -5.87 -2.97
C THR A 44 -23.17 -6.23 -2.67
N PHE A 45 -23.53 -6.49 -1.40
CA PHE A 45 -24.92 -6.79 -1.02
C PHE A 45 -25.78 -5.52 -0.87
N ILE A 46 -25.18 -4.38 -0.49
CA ILE A 46 -25.89 -3.10 -0.36
C ILE A 46 -26.14 -2.45 -1.73
N LYS A 47 -25.19 -2.57 -2.67
CA LYS A 47 -25.38 -2.12 -4.06
C LYS A 47 -25.96 -3.24 -4.91
N LYS A 48 -27.27 -3.47 -4.79
CA LYS A 48 -27.98 -4.45 -5.62
C LYS A 48 -28.07 -4.07 -7.12
N ASP A 49 -27.82 -2.81 -7.47
CA ASP A 49 -27.93 -2.28 -8.85
C ASP A 49 -26.79 -1.29 -9.20
N ALA A 50 -25.53 -1.65 -8.95
CA ALA A 50 -24.43 -0.98 -9.63
C ALA A 50 -24.00 -1.90 -10.76
N GLU A 51 -24.48 -1.60 -11.97
CA GLU A 51 -24.02 -2.21 -13.22
C GLU A 51 -22.53 -2.50 -13.14
N VAL A 52 -22.18 -3.77 -13.33
CA VAL A 52 -20.84 -4.19 -13.72
C VAL A 52 -20.46 -3.33 -14.89
N THR A 53 -19.75 -2.23 -14.63
CA THR A 53 -19.28 -1.32 -15.67
C THR A 53 -18.33 -2.16 -16.50
N LYS A 54 -18.85 -2.67 -17.61
CA LYS A 54 -18.11 -3.44 -18.59
C LYS A 54 -16.85 -2.64 -18.89
N THR A 55 -15.71 -3.22 -18.54
CA THR A 55 -14.38 -2.79 -18.95
C THR A 55 -14.23 -3.07 -20.45
N THR A 56 -15.10 -2.50 -21.27
CA THR A 56 -14.90 -2.46 -22.72
C THR A 56 -13.87 -1.37 -22.95
N GLY A 57 -12.66 -1.81 -23.31
CA GLY A 57 -11.48 -0.98 -23.46
C GLY A 57 -11.72 0.16 -24.44
N GLU A 58 -11.98 1.35 -23.92
CA GLU A 58 -11.73 2.58 -24.65
C GLU A 58 -10.21 2.71 -24.80
N PRO A 59 -9.68 2.93 -26.02
CA PRO A 59 -8.23 3.00 -26.24
C PRO A 59 -7.54 4.07 -25.38
N GLY A 60 -8.26 5.13 -25.01
CA GLY A 60 -7.77 6.16 -24.08
C GLY A 60 -7.54 5.67 -22.64
N LYS A 61 -8.34 4.69 -22.16
CA LYS A 61 -8.17 4.12 -20.81
C LYS A 61 -6.93 3.23 -20.73
N ILE A 62 -6.59 2.53 -21.81
CA ILE A 62 -5.40 1.67 -21.87
C ILE A 62 -4.13 2.53 -21.81
N LEU A 63 -4.07 3.61 -22.61
CA LEU A 63 -2.95 4.56 -22.58
C LEU A 63 -2.79 5.22 -21.20
N ALA A 64 -3.89 5.66 -20.58
CA ALA A 64 -3.85 6.22 -19.22
C ALA A 64 -3.32 5.19 -18.20
N SER A 65 -3.74 3.94 -18.30
CA SER A 65 -3.29 2.87 -17.39
C SER A 65 -1.80 2.56 -17.56
N ILE A 66 -1.30 2.53 -18.80
CA ILE A 66 0.13 2.35 -19.11
C ILE A 66 0.94 3.54 -18.55
N LEU A 67 0.43 4.78 -18.69
CA LEU A 67 1.13 5.95 -18.17
C LEU A 67 1.18 5.94 -16.64
N VAL A 68 0.08 5.59 -15.96
CA VAL A 68 0.06 5.43 -14.49
C VAL A 68 1.04 4.35 -14.04
N PHE A 69 1.14 3.25 -14.78
CA PHE A 69 2.11 2.21 -14.49
C PHE A 69 3.56 2.72 -14.63
N ALA A 70 3.87 3.47 -15.70
CA ALA A 70 5.18 4.08 -15.88
C ALA A 70 5.52 5.10 -14.77
N ILE A 71 4.55 5.93 -14.36
CA ILE A 71 4.71 6.88 -13.24
C ILE A 71 5.00 6.13 -11.93
N THR A 72 4.33 5.01 -11.69
CA THR A 72 4.56 4.17 -10.50
C THR A 72 5.98 3.61 -10.47
N ILE A 73 6.51 3.16 -11.61
CA ILE A 73 7.91 2.71 -11.70
C ILE A 73 8.86 3.85 -11.37
N VAL A 74 8.65 5.03 -11.96
CA VAL A 74 9.48 6.21 -11.69
C VAL A 74 9.41 6.62 -10.22
N TYR A 75 8.23 6.57 -9.61
CA TYR A 75 8.03 6.83 -8.18
C TYR A 75 8.88 5.90 -7.31
N ALA A 76 8.98 4.62 -7.64
CA ALA A 76 9.77 3.66 -6.88
C ALA A 76 11.27 4.00 -6.86
N TYR A 77 11.79 4.71 -7.86
CA TYR A 77 13.17 5.21 -7.86
C TYR A 77 13.33 6.58 -7.22
N ILE A 78 12.32 7.45 -7.39
CA ILE A 78 12.36 8.82 -6.86
C ILE A 78 12.24 8.83 -5.33
N ILE A 79 11.51 7.88 -4.75
CA ILE A 79 11.25 7.82 -3.31
C ILE A 79 12.55 7.77 -2.49
N ASP A 80 13.56 7.05 -2.98
CA ASP A 80 14.87 6.92 -2.33
C ASP A 80 15.68 8.22 -2.35
N ILE A 81 15.34 9.17 -3.23
CA ILE A 81 16.09 10.43 -3.41
C ILE A 81 15.44 11.57 -2.62
N ILE A 82 14.12 11.71 -2.71
CA ILE A 82 13.40 12.88 -2.19
C ILE A 82 12.62 12.59 -0.90
N HIS A 83 12.61 11.36 -0.40
CA HIS A 83 11.80 10.88 0.72
C HIS A 83 10.31 10.63 0.39
N PHE A 84 9.67 9.77 1.19
CA PHE A 84 8.30 9.27 1.02
C PHE A 84 7.25 10.37 0.86
N ILE A 85 7.27 11.40 1.71
CA ILE A 85 6.24 12.45 1.69
C ILE A 85 6.21 13.22 0.36
N PRO A 86 7.29 13.91 -0.06
CA PRO A 86 7.26 14.67 -1.30
C PRO A 86 7.13 13.78 -2.54
N ALA A 87 7.71 12.57 -2.55
CA ALA A 87 7.52 11.61 -3.63
C ALA A 87 6.05 11.21 -3.79
N SER A 88 5.37 10.91 -2.67
CA SER A 88 3.97 10.50 -2.68
C SER A 88 3.05 11.65 -3.11
N ILE A 89 3.32 12.88 -2.68
CA ILE A 89 2.56 14.07 -3.09
C ILE A 89 2.71 14.31 -4.60
N ILE A 90 3.93 14.27 -5.13
CA ILE A 90 4.19 14.46 -6.56
C ILE A 90 3.50 13.37 -7.39
N CYS A 91 3.64 12.11 -6.95
CA CYS A 91 3.01 10.96 -7.61
C CYS A 91 1.48 11.08 -7.60
N MET A 92 0.90 11.46 -6.47
CA MET A 92 -0.54 11.74 -6.33
C MET A 92 -0.99 12.82 -7.34
N PHE A 93 -0.30 13.96 -7.41
CA PHE A 93 -0.65 15.02 -8.35
C PHE A 93 -0.53 14.56 -9.80
N LEU A 94 0.53 13.84 -10.17
CA LEU A 94 0.73 13.30 -11.52
C LEU A 94 -0.38 12.32 -11.93
N ILE A 95 -0.71 11.37 -11.05
CA ILE A 95 -1.76 10.37 -11.31
C ILE A 95 -3.14 11.03 -11.42
N MET A 96 -3.46 11.97 -10.53
CA MET A 96 -4.75 12.67 -10.59
C MET A 96 -4.85 13.60 -11.80
N TRP A 97 -3.74 14.18 -12.25
CA TRP A 97 -3.66 14.96 -13.47
C TRP A 97 -3.94 14.10 -14.70
N ILE A 98 -3.29 12.94 -14.84
CA ILE A 98 -3.53 12.06 -16.01
C ILE A 98 -4.95 11.50 -16.04
N LEU A 99 -5.52 11.21 -14.87
CA LEU A 99 -6.91 10.76 -14.73
C LEU A 99 -7.92 11.92 -14.85
N SER A 100 -7.46 13.17 -14.95
CA SER A 100 -8.28 14.38 -15.03
C SER A 100 -9.35 14.46 -13.92
N VAL A 101 -8.98 14.07 -12.70
CA VAL A 101 -9.90 14.02 -11.57
C VAL A 101 -10.18 15.44 -11.07
N ARG A 102 -11.41 15.94 -11.32
CA ARG A 102 -11.85 17.28 -10.91
C ARG A 102 -12.42 17.40 -9.49
N LYS A 103 -12.58 16.31 -8.75
CA LYS A 103 -13.17 16.32 -7.40
C LYS A 103 -12.10 16.67 -6.36
N TRP A 104 -12.12 17.91 -5.86
CA TRP A 104 -11.17 18.43 -4.88
C TRP A 104 -11.09 17.63 -3.58
N TYR A 105 -12.22 17.08 -3.10
CA TYR A 105 -12.22 16.27 -1.87
C TYR A 105 -11.33 15.02 -1.98
N LEU A 106 -11.15 14.45 -3.18
CA LEU A 106 -10.28 13.29 -3.37
C LEU A 106 -8.80 13.60 -3.12
N TYR A 107 -8.37 14.86 -3.30
CA TYR A 107 -7.01 15.28 -2.99
C TYR A 107 -6.77 15.30 -1.47
N LEU A 108 -7.75 15.76 -0.69
CA LEU A 108 -7.68 15.74 0.78
C LEU A 108 -7.66 14.31 1.32
N VAL A 109 -8.49 13.42 0.76
CA VAL A 109 -8.50 12.00 1.16
C VAL A 109 -7.16 11.34 0.87
N MET A 110 -6.60 11.56 -0.33
CA MET A 110 -5.28 11.03 -0.70
C MET A 110 -4.17 11.57 0.21
N LEU A 111 -4.15 12.87 0.49
CA LEU A 111 -3.20 13.45 1.45
C LEU A 111 -3.33 12.79 2.82
N GLY A 112 -4.55 12.65 3.34
CA GLY A 112 -4.80 11.95 4.60
C GLY A 112 -4.28 10.52 4.58
N LEU A 113 -4.45 9.81 3.46
CA LEU A 113 -3.94 8.45 3.29
C LEU A 113 -2.41 8.40 3.29
N ILE A 114 -1.72 9.34 2.64
CA ILE A 114 -0.24 9.42 2.65
C ILE A 114 0.26 9.57 4.09
N PHE A 115 -0.32 10.50 4.87
CA PHE A 115 0.05 10.68 6.27
C PHE A 115 -0.33 9.49 7.14
N LEU A 116 -1.48 8.85 6.89
CA LEU A 116 -1.89 7.64 7.58
C LEU A 116 -0.89 6.51 7.35
N VAL A 117 -0.44 6.31 6.11
CA VAL A 117 0.58 5.31 5.77
C VAL A 117 1.89 5.63 6.50
N LYS A 118 2.33 6.90 6.47
CA LYS A 118 3.52 7.31 7.23
C LYS A 118 3.40 6.98 8.72
N PHE A 119 2.28 7.35 9.34
CA PHE A 119 1.99 7.08 10.75
C PHE A 119 2.01 5.58 11.07
N ILE A 120 1.37 4.76 10.22
CA ILE A 120 1.36 3.31 10.41
C ILE A 120 2.79 2.75 10.33
N PHE A 121 3.61 3.22 9.39
CA PHE A 121 4.97 2.70 9.23
C PHE A 121 5.92 3.21 10.32
N GLU A 122 5.87 4.49 10.65
CA GLU A 122 6.78 5.13 11.60
C GLU A 122 6.39 4.84 13.05
N ASP A 123 5.12 5.01 13.42
CA ASP A 123 4.66 4.91 14.82
C ASP A 123 4.21 3.50 15.20
N ILE A 124 3.60 2.74 14.27
CA ILE A 124 3.10 1.38 14.56
C ILE A 124 4.15 0.33 14.21
N MET A 125 4.83 0.46 13.08
CA MET A 125 5.83 -0.53 12.62
C MET A 125 7.26 -0.18 13.00
N TYR A 126 7.54 1.04 13.45
CA TYR A 126 8.90 1.53 13.71
C TYR A 126 9.85 1.36 12.52
N ILE A 127 9.29 1.42 11.30
CA ILE A 127 10.01 1.36 10.03
C ILE A 127 10.14 2.79 9.51
N ASN A 128 11.37 3.27 9.39
CA ASN A 128 11.64 4.52 8.69
C ASN A 128 11.46 4.30 7.19
N LEU A 129 10.44 4.93 6.64
CA LEU A 129 10.32 5.09 5.20
C LEU A 129 11.46 6.00 4.70
N PRO A 130 12.03 5.71 3.51
CA PRO A 130 13.09 6.51 2.93
C PRO A 130 12.63 7.94 2.67
#